data_AF-A0A2X0QV22-F1
#
_entry.id   AF-A0A2X0QV22-F1
#
_cell.length_a   1.000
_cell.length_b   1.000
_cell.length_c   1.000
_cell.angle_alpha   90.00
_cell.angle_beta   90.00
_cell.angle_gamma   90.00
#
_symmetry.space_group_name_H-M   'P 1'
#
loop_
_entity.id
_entity.type
_entity.pdbx_description
1 polymer ?
#
loop_
_entity_poly.entity_id
_entity_poly.type
_entity_poly.pdbx_seq_one_letter_code
_entity_poly.pdbx_strand_id
1 'polypeptide(L)'
;MHSNNSIFNEQEVLKELKHYFPSQAQLKDFVHHNTLHAFQDQKFYDGIRSASKIFGYIVSLQLEDYRALYISKRIRENILKRIIAEKKGVEHLNEWMKKAIGKKYDTSVSPRIGLLRSVWERKYHLNLDSLVHPYLFRILCSYLDQGISIWSFPVGHEGFLASIKEIEKNSFTSFFKGKRARNLLLGGNCKVEDLLKIVVGDESLYKQYLFDQQFAHQGWSGMVSTIEDHPQSLLNQKKISIHDLIVLELLLEIDTLDSQFGQKWLPVGSKLKGRPAGLFDEVPQTELDEVLSIWQDAFEWSYYDQVLAAIQLQGEIDPVPPSHKSFQVVICIDDRERSFRRYLERNVHKTSIG
;
A
#
# COMPACT_ATOMS: atom_id res chain seq x y z
N MET A 1 -16.79 25.72 1.77
CA MET A 1 -17.62 24.92 2.69
C MET A 1 -18.60 24.11 1.86
N HIS A 2 -18.20 22.94 1.38
CA HIS A 2 -19.11 21.97 0.78
C HIS A 2 -19.40 20.91 1.83
N SER A 3 -20.54 21.05 2.50
CA SER A 3 -21.17 19.95 3.24
C SER A 3 -21.62 18.91 2.23
N ASN A 4 -20.72 18.00 1.84
CA ASN A 4 -21.09 16.80 1.10
C ASN A 4 -21.91 15.91 2.04
N ASN A 5 -23.23 16.09 2.04
CA ASN A 5 -24.16 14.98 2.31
C ASN A 5 -24.07 14.01 1.13
N SER A 6 -22.92 13.34 1.00
CA SER A 6 -22.80 12.19 0.12
C SER A 6 -23.46 11.04 0.86
N ILE A 7 -24.66 10.66 0.39
CA ILE A 7 -25.25 9.36 0.70
C ILE A 7 -24.19 8.30 0.34
N PHE A 8 -24.02 7.29 1.19
CA PHE A 8 -23.08 6.21 0.92
C PHE A 8 -23.50 5.47 -0.36
N ASN A 9 -22.55 5.29 -1.28
CA ASN A 9 -22.75 4.52 -2.50
C ASN A 9 -21.74 3.38 -2.52
N GLU A 10 -22.22 2.16 -2.25
CA GLU A 10 -21.40 0.96 -2.18
C GLU A 10 -20.60 0.74 -3.48
N GLN A 11 -21.25 0.84 -4.65
CA GLN A 11 -20.61 0.57 -5.94
C GLN A 11 -19.51 1.56 -6.27
N GLU A 12 -19.71 2.84 -5.94
CA GLU A 12 -18.71 3.89 -6.11
C GLU A 12 -17.50 3.63 -5.22
N VAL A 13 -17.72 3.28 -3.94
CA VAL A 13 -16.64 2.96 -3.01
C VAL A 13 -15.86 1.72 -3.45
N LEU A 14 -16.54 0.66 -3.91
CA LEU A 14 -15.89 -0.54 -4.44
C LEU A 14 -15.02 -0.22 -5.67
N LYS A 15 -15.52 0.62 -6.59
CA LYS A 15 -14.76 1.07 -7.76
C LYS A 15 -13.52 1.87 -7.35
N GLU A 16 -13.67 2.78 -6.40
CA GLU A 16 -12.53 3.55 -5.88
C GLU A 16 -11.50 2.66 -5.18
N LEU A 17 -11.93 1.70 -4.35
CA LEU A 17 -11.02 0.73 -3.72
C LEU A 17 -10.18 0.00 -4.76
N LYS A 18 -10.81 -0.54 -5.80
CA LYS A 18 -10.12 -1.21 -6.91
C LYS A 18 -9.10 -0.30 -7.61
N HIS A 19 -9.42 0.99 -7.77
CA HIS A 19 -8.50 1.96 -8.37
C HIS A 19 -7.23 2.18 -7.52
N TYR A 20 -7.30 2.07 -6.20
CA TYR A 20 -6.14 2.27 -5.33
C TYR A 20 -5.41 0.97 -4.95
N PHE A 21 -6.00 -0.20 -5.19
CA PHE A 21 -5.34 -1.46 -4.85
C PHE A 21 -4.08 -1.71 -5.69
N PRO A 22 -3.06 -2.35 -5.09
CA PRO A 22 -1.92 -2.79 -5.87
C PRO A 22 -2.38 -3.87 -6.85
N SER A 23 -2.23 -3.63 -8.16
CA SER A 23 -2.54 -4.66 -9.17
C SER A 23 -1.37 -5.64 -9.23
N GLN A 24 -1.43 -6.68 -8.40
CA GLN A 24 -0.47 -7.78 -8.42
C GLN A 24 -1.10 -8.99 -9.09
N ALA A 25 -0.67 -9.29 -10.31
CA ALA A 25 -0.97 -10.57 -10.94
C ALA A 25 -0.16 -11.70 -10.28
N GLN A 26 -0.59 -12.94 -10.48
CA GLN A 26 0.19 -14.11 -10.07
C GLN A 26 1.58 -14.06 -10.70
N LEU A 27 2.60 -14.58 -10.00
CA LEU A 27 4.02 -14.62 -10.38
C LEU A 27 4.34 -15.34 -11.72
N LYS A 28 3.34 -15.70 -12.52
CA LYS A 28 3.51 -16.26 -13.86
C LYS A 28 4.17 -15.25 -14.81
N ASP A 29 3.90 -13.96 -14.63
CA ASP A 29 4.39 -12.89 -15.50
C ASP A 29 5.20 -11.84 -14.73
N PHE A 30 6.15 -11.19 -15.41
CA PHE A 30 6.83 -10.00 -14.90
C PHE A 30 5.82 -8.85 -14.78
N VAL A 31 5.51 -8.44 -13.56
CA VAL A 31 4.63 -7.29 -13.31
C VAL A 31 5.49 -6.09 -12.93
N HIS A 32 5.71 -5.16 -13.86
CA HIS A 32 6.06 -3.79 -13.51
C HIS A 32 4.76 -3.04 -13.23
N HIS A 33 4.44 -2.84 -11.95
CA HIS A 33 3.32 -2.01 -11.55
C HIS A 33 3.83 -0.83 -10.73
N ASN A 34 3.46 0.38 -11.15
CA ASN A 34 3.69 1.58 -10.35
C ASN A 34 2.77 1.53 -9.13
N THR A 35 3.35 1.32 -7.95
CA THR A 35 2.61 1.31 -6.68
C THR A 35 1.94 2.65 -6.36
N LEU A 36 2.34 3.74 -7.03
CA LEU A 36 1.75 5.06 -6.94
C LEU A 36 0.92 5.43 -8.19
N HIS A 37 0.42 4.46 -8.95
CA HIS A 37 -0.32 4.72 -10.20
C HIS A 37 -1.54 5.64 -9.98
N ALA A 38 -2.24 5.50 -8.86
CA ALA A 38 -3.38 6.35 -8.50
C ALA A 38 -3.04 7.84 -8.27
N PHE A 39 -1.74 8.19 -8.29
CA PHE A 39 -1.25 9.56 -8.15
C PHE A 39 -0.51 10.05 -9.40
N GLN A 40 -0.55 9.31 -10.52
CA GLN A 40 0.21 9.65 -11.74
C GLN A 40 -0.20 10.97 -12.38
N ASP A 41 -1.44 11.41 -12.17
CA ASP A 41 -1.94 12.69 -12.69
C ASP A 41 -1.47 13.89 -11.85
N GLN A 42 -0.79 13.66 -10.72
CA GLN A 42 -0.28 14.71 -9.85
C GLN A 42 1.20 15.03 -10.14
N LYS A 43 1.63 16.24 -9.80
CA LYS A 43 3.07 16.55 -9.77
C LYS A 43 3.77 15.64 -8.77
N PHE A 44 5.00 15.24 -9.07
CA PHE A 44 5.76 14.26 -8.28
C PHE A 44 5.68 14.48 -6.76
N TYR A 45 6.03 15.69 -6.28
CA TYR A 45 6.02 16.00 -4.85
C TYR A 45 4.61 16.05 -4.22
N ASP A 46 3.59 16.38 -5.00
CA ASP A 46 2.19 16.37 -4.54
C ASP A 46 1.67 14.93 -4.46
N GLY A 47 1.99 14.11 -5.46
CA GLY A 47 1.62 12.70 -5.50
C GLY A 47 2.22 11.91 -4.35
N ILE A 48 3.53 12.03 -4.11
CA ILE A 48 4.19 11.32 -3.00
C ILE A 48 3.71 11.82 -1.63
N ARG A 49 3.46 13.13 -1.47
CA ARG A 49 2.93 13.70 -0.23
C ARG A 49 1.54 13.15 0.06
N SER A 50 0.68 13.11 -0.95
CA SER A 50 -0.66 12.54 -0.86
C SER A 50 -0.60 11.05 -0.51
N ALA A 51 0.24 10.28 -1.21
CA ALA A 51 0.44 8.86 -0.95
C ALA A 51 0.89 8.58 0.49
N SER A 52 1.87 9.34 0.98
CA SER A 52 2.35 9.20 2.36
C SER A 52 1.28 9.59 3.38
N LYS A 53 0.57 10.72 3.17
CA LYS A 53 -0.43 11.19 4.13
C LYS A 53 -1.69 10.33 4.17
N ILE A 54 -2.12 9.79 3.04
CA ILE A 54 -3.34 8.99 2.94
C ILE A 54 -3.05 7.54 3.37
N PHE A 55 -2.06 6.92 2.73
CA PHE A 55 -1.78 5.47 2.85
C PHE A 55 -0.64 5.13 3.81
N GLY A 56 0.13 6.11 4.29
CA GLY A 56 1.27 5.85 5.18
C GLY A 56 2.51 5.34 4.46
N TYR A 57 2.57 5.48 3.13
CA TYR A 57 3.71 5.02 2.34
C TYR A 57 4.97 5.82 2.66
N ILE A 58 6.10 5.11 2.70
CA ILE A 58 7.43 5.71 2.78
C ILE A 58 7.88 6.00 1.34
N VAL A 59 7.90 7.28 0.99
CA VAL A 59 8.08 7.75 -0.39
C VAL A 59 9.38 8.51 -0.62
N SER A 60 10.15 8.75 0.45
CA SER A 60 11.44 9.41 0.42
C SER A 60 12.35 8.83 1.50
N LEU A 61 13.64 9.16 1.45
CA LEU A 61 14.52 8.92 2.59
C LEU A 61 14.05 9.76 3.79
N GLN A 62 14.46 9.36 5.00
CA GLN A 62 14.19 10.18 6.19
C GLN A 62 15.08 11.42 6.16
N LEU A 63 14.63 12.50 6.82
CA LEU A 63 15.38 13.76 6.86
C LEU A 63 16.81 13.58 7.36
N GLU A 64 17.00 12.72 8.36
CA GLU A 64 18.33 12.44 8.93
C GLU A 64 19.23 11.67 7.96
N ASP A 65 18.66 10.84 7.08
CA ASP A 65 19.42 10.15 6.04
C ASP A 65 19.97 11.17 5.01
N TYR A 66 19.15 12.13 4.59
CA TYR A 66 19.63 13.21 3.71
C TYR A 66 20.72 14.05 4.38
N ARG A 67 20.57 14.36 5.67
CA ARG A 67 21.60 15.08 6.44
C ARG A 67 22.89 14.28 6.54
N ALA A 68 22.82 12.97 6.76
CA ALA A 68 24.00 12.10 6.76
C ALA A 68 24.66 12.04 5.38
N LEU A 69 23.88 11.99 4.30
CA LEU A 69 24.39 12.05 2.93
C LEU A 69 25.06 13.40 2.61
N TYR A 70 24.55 14.49 3.18
CA TYR A 70 25.18 15.81 3.10
C TYR A 70 26.50 15.88 3.88
N ILE A 71 26.52 15.41 5.13
CA ILE A 71 27.73 15.38 5.97
C ILE A 71 28.83 14.52 5.32
N SER A 72 28.46 13.40 4.70
CA SER A 72 29.37 12.52 3.95
C SER A 72 29.72 13.05 2.55
N LYS A 73 29.28 14.27 2.18
CA LYS A 73 29.51 14.91 0.88
C LYS A 73 28.95 14.15 -0.33
N ARG A 74 28.07 13.17 -0.11
CA ARG A 74 27.31 12.49 -1.18
C ARG A 74 26.24 13.41 -1.77
N ILE A 75 25.69 14.31 -0.96
CA ILE A 75 24.95 15.48 -1.44
C ILE A 75 25.91 16.66 -1.41
N ARG A 76 26.14 17.28 -2.56
CA ARG A 76 27.13 18.36 -2.69
C ARG A 76 26.54 19.70 -2.23
N GLU A 77 27.30 20.46 -1.45
CA GLU A 77 26.86 21.75 -0.90
C GLU A 77 26.52 22.79 -1.97
N ASN A 78 27.30 22.86 -3.05
CA ASN A 78 27.03 23.77 -4.17
C ASN A 78 25.68 23.44 -4.85
N ILE A 79 25.34 22.16 -4.98
CA ILE A 79 24.06 21.72 -5.54
C ILE A 79 22.92 22.06 -4.58
N LEU A 80 23.07 21.76 -3.28
CA LEU A 80 22.05 22.13 -2.30
C LEU A 80 21.76 23.63 -2.31
N LYS A 81 22.80 24.48 -2.34
CA LYS A 81 22.66 25.94 -2.47
C LYS A 81 21.97 26.34 -3.76
N ARG A 82 22.32 25.71 -4.89
CA ARG A 82 21.68 25.95 -6.19
C ARG A 82 20.18 25.65 -6.13
N ILE A 83 19.80 24.46 -5.67
CA ILE A 83 18.40 24.03 -5.58
C ILE A 83 17.59 24.94 -4.64
N ILE A 84 18.17 25.35 -3.51
CA ILE A 84 17.53 26.32 -2.61
C ILE A 84 17.31 27.66 -3.31
N ALA A 85 18.33 28.20 -3.99
CA ALA A 85 18.22 29.46 -4.71
C ALA A 85 17.17 29.41 -5.83
N GLU A 86 17.11 28.30 -6.57
CA GLU A 86 16.13 28.09 -7.65
C GLU A 86 14.70 28.01 -7.11
N LYS A 87 14.47 27.30 -6.00
CA LYS A 87 13.12 27.10 -5.44
C LYS A 87 12.62 28.23 -4.55
N LYS A 88 13.52 28.90 -3.82
CA LYS A 88 13.19 29.86 -2.76
C LYS A 88 13.70 31.27 -3.01
N GLY A 89 14.53 31.47 -4.03
CA GLY A 89 15.22 32.72 -4.30
C GLY A 89 16.53 32.84 -3.52
N VAL A 90 17.48 33.57 -4.11
CA VAL A 90 18.84 33.77 -3.55
C VAL A 90 18.78 34.47 -2.19
N GLU A 91 17.83 35.38 -1.99
CA GLU A 91 17.64 36.15 -0.75
C GLU A 91 17.36 35.24 0.46
N HIS A 92 16.65 34.13 0.25
CA HIS A 92 16.26 33.21 1.30
C HIS A 92 17.25 32.04 1.49
N LEU A 93 18.37 32.02 0.77
CA LEU A 93 19.32 30.90 0.78
C LEU A 93 19.83 30.58 2.18
N ASN A 94 20.26 31.60 2.94
CA ASN A 94 20.80 31.40 4.29
C ASN A 94 19.74 30.89 5.28
N GLU A 95 18.49 31.32 5.12
CA GLU A 95 17.37 30.88 5.94
C GLU A 95 17.07 29.40 5.68
N TRP A 96 16.90 29.02 4.42
CA TRP A 96 16.57 27.64 4.03
C TRP A 96 17.71 26.66 4.27
N MET A 97 18.97 27.09 4.16
CA MET A 97 20.11 26.28 4.59
C MET A 97 20.02 25.92 6.08
N LYS A 98 19.69 26.89 6.94
CA LYS A 98 19.49 26.64 8.38
C LYS A 98 18.32 25.69 8.63
N LYS A 99 17.21 25.87 7.91
CA LYS A 99 16.03 24.99 7.98
C LYS A 99 16.36 23.57 7.55
N ALA A 100 17.04 23.38 6.43
CA ALA A 100 17.38 22.06 5.89
C ALA A 100 18.34 21.30 6.80
N ILE A 101 19.39 21.95 7.28
CA ILE A 101 20.49 21.30 8.01
C ILE A 101 20.20 21.17 9.51
N GLY A 102 19.63 22.19 10.15
CA GLY A 102 19.62 22.30 11.61
C GLY A 102 18.26 22.28 12.28
N LYS A 103 17.16 22.63 11.58
CA LYS A 103 15.83 22.69 12.22
C LYS A 103 15.32 21.29 12.52
N LYS A 104 14.79 21.07 13.73
CA LYS A 104 14.11 19.82 14.08
C LYS A 104 12.67 19.86 13.55
N TYR A 105 12.25 18.78 12.93
CA TYR A 105 10.89 18.57 12.45
C TYR A 105 10.30 17.34 13.10
N ASP A 106 8.97 17.33 13.23
CA ASP A 106 8.25 16.10 13.51
C ASP A 106 8.15 15.28 12.22
N THR A 107 8.85 14.16 12.16
CA THR A 107 8.85 13.23 11.03
C THR A 107 7.87 12.08 11.22
N SER A 108 7.01 12.14 12.24
CA SER A 108 6.01 11.11 12.47
C SER A 108 4.97 11.11 11.36
N VAL A 109 4.76 9.93 10.76
CA VAL A 109 3.73 9.73 9.74
C VAL A 109 2.46 9.28 10.44
N SER A 110 1.42 10.10 10.36
CA SER A 110 0.07 9.74 10.79
C SER A 110 -0.82 9.63 9.55
N PRO A 111 -0.99 8.40 9.01
CA PRO A 111 -1.81 8.17 7.82
C PRO A 111 -3.29 8.40 8.13
N ARG A 112 -4.07 8.73 7.08
CA ARG A 112 -5.53 8.80 7.20
C ARG A 112 -6.17 7.42 7.24
N ILE A 113 -5.63 6.47 6.47
CA ILE A 113 -6.05 5.07 6.51
C ILE A 113 -5.68 4.43 7.87
N GLY A 114 -6.61 3.63 8.37
CA GLY A 114 -6.54 2.96 9.66
C GLY A 114 -7.03 3.80 10.84
N LEU A 115 -7.37 5.09 10.64
CA LEU A 115 -7.76 5.97 11.73
C LEU A 115 -9.03 5.51 12.47
N LEU A 116 -10.05 5.05 11.75
CA LEU A 116 -11.28 4.56 12.36
C LEU A 116 -11.05 3.22 13.03
N ARG A 117 -10.40 2.28 12.35
CA ARG A 117 -10.12 0.95 12.93
C ARG A 117 -9.23 1.01 14.18
N SER A 118 -8.30 1.97 14.23
CA SER A 118 -7.46 2.21 15.42
C SER A 118 -8.27 2.55 16.69
N VAL A 119 -9.54 2.95 16.56
CA VAL A 119 -10.42 3.21 17.71
C VAL A 119 -10.71 1.92 18.47
N TRP A 120 -10.83 0.77 17.78
CA TRP A 120 -11.00 -0.52 18.43
C TRP A 120 -9.81 -0.84 19.34
N GLU A 121 -8.60 -0.59 18.87
CA GLU A 121 -7.39 -0.77 19.67
C GLU A 121 -7.31 0.25 20.81
N ARG A 122 -7.52 1.55 20.53
CA ARG A 122 -7.36 2.62 21.53
C ARG A 122 -8.45 2.68 22.60
N LYS A 123 -9.68 2.24 22.29
CA LYS A 123 -10.85 2.37 23.19
C LYS A 123 -11.34 1.05 23.74
N TYR A 124 -11.23 -0.01 22.95
CA TYR A 124 -11.66 -1.35 23.36
C TYR A 124 -10.47 -2.25 23.69
N HIS A 125 -9.23 -1.78 23.53
CA HIS A 125 -8.01 -2.59 23.72
C HIS A 125 -8.04 -3.88 22.90
N LEU A 126 -8.67 -3.80 21.72
CA LEU A 126 -8.90 -4.93 20.84
C LEU A 126 -8.23 -4.66 19.49
N ASN A 127 -7.23 -5.47 19.17
CA ASN A 127 -6.69 -5.53 17.82
C ASN A 127 -7.58 -6.46 16.99
N LEU A 128 -8.48 -5.90 16.19
CA LEU A 128 -9.39 -6.68 15.36
C LEU A 128 -8.65 -7.46 14.28
N ASP A 129 -7.65 -6.83 13.65
CA ASP A 129 -6.90 -7.41 12.56
C ASP A 129 -6.22 -8.71 12.98
N SER A 130 -5.56 -8.74 14.15
CA SER A 130 -4.90 -9.94 14.66
C SER A 130 -5.87 -11.09 15.01
N LEU A 131 -7.14 -10.77 15.27
CA LEU A 131 -8.17 -11.75 15.60
C LEU A 131 -8.96 -12.22 14.39
N VAL A 132 -9.13 -11.38 13.37
CA VAL A 132 -9.94 -11.67 12.17
C VAL A 132 -9.09 -12.22 11.04
N HIS A 133 -7.95 -11.59 10.73
CA HIS A 133 -7.16 -11.90 9.55
C HIS A 133 -6.67 -13.35 9.47
N PRO A 134 -6.19 -14.00 10.56
CA PRO A 134 -5.76 -15.39 10.48
C PRO A 134 -6.86 -16.35 10.00
N TYR A 135 -8.11 -16.11 10.42
CA TYR A 135 -9.26 -16.91 9.98
C TYR A 135 -9.66 -16.56 8.56
N LEU A 136 -9.75 -15.27 8.24
CA LEU A 136 -10.08 -14.78 6.90
C LEU A 136 -9.11 -15.33 5.85
N PHE A 137 -7.81 -15.19 6.07
CA PHE A 137 -6.78 -15.65 5.12
C PHE A 137 -6.75 -17.16 5.01
N ARG A 138 -7.01 -17.91 6.10
CA ARG A 138 -7.13 -19.37 6.01
C ARG A 138 -8.29 -19.78 5.10
N ILE A 139 -9.44 -19.11 5.23
CA ILE A 139 -10.62 -19.37 4.39
C ILE A 139 -10.32 -19.01 2.93
N LEU A 140 -9.72 -17.84 2.68
CA LEU A 140 -9.34 -17.40 1.34
C LEU A 140 -8.33 -18.35 0.68
N CYS A 141 -7.27 -18.75 1.40
CA CYS A 141 -6.31 -19.74 0.93
C CYS A 141 -6.99 -21.05 0.53
N SER A 142 -7.90 -21.57 1.37
CA SER A 142 -8.62 -22.81 1.08
C SER A 142 -9.55 -22.67 -0.14
N TYR A 143 -10.17 -21.50 -0.34
CA TYR A 143 -11.04 -21.27 -1.49
C TYR A 143 -10.26 -21.11 -2.79
N LEU A 144 -9.17 -20.32 -2.76
CA LEU A 144 -8.34 -19.97 -3.90
C LEU A 144 -7.30 -21.02 -4.27
N ASP A 145 -7.21 -22.12 -3.51
CA ASP A 145 -6.25 -23.19 -3.78
C ASP A 145 -6.35 -23.70 -5.24
N GLN A 146 -5.19 -23.83 -5.86
CA GLN A 146 -5.00 -24.17 -7.27
C GLN A 146 -4.63 -25.65 -7.47
N GLY A 147 -4.89 -26.50 -6.47
CA GLY A 147 -4.69 -27.95 -6.55
C GLY A 147 -3.43 -28.46 -5.85
N ILE A 148 -2.89 -27.71 -4.87
CA ILE A 148 -1.87 -28.25 -3.96
C ILE A 148 -2.53 -29.13 -2.89
N SER A 149 -3.76 -28.82 -2.49
CA SER A 149 -4.51 -29.62 -1.51
C SER A 149 -5.17 -30.83 -2.16
N ILE A 150 -5.14 -31.95 -1.45
CA ILE A 150 -5.88 -33.18 -1.81
C ILE A 150 -7.40 -32.95 -1.77
N TRP A 151 -7.85 -32.01 -0.92
CA TRP A 151 -9.26 -31.69 -0.71
C TRP A 151 -9.64 -30.43 -1.49
N SER A 152 -10.55 -30.57 -2.44
CA SER A 152 -11.13 -29.45 -3.16
C SER A 152 -12.16 -28.71 -2.31
N PHE A 153 -12.32 -27.40 -2.56
CA PHE A 153 -13.35 -26.62 -1.90
C PHE A 153 -14.74 -27.16 -2.27
N PRO A 154 -15.60 -27.51 -1.29
CA PRO A 154 -16.74 -28.41 -1.51
C PRO A 154 -17.90 -27.80 -2.32
N VAL A 155 -17.89 -26.50 -2.59
CA VAL A 155 -18.98 -25.79 -3.30
C VAL A 155 -18.39 -24.83 -4.33
N GLY A 156 -18.52 -25.16 -5.62
CA GLY A 156 -17.68 -24.56 -6.68
C GLY A 156 -18.31 -23.51 -7.60
N HIS A 157 -19.64 -23.42 -7.71
CA HIS A 157 -20.26 -22.75 -8.88
C HIS A 157 -20.89 -21.37 -8.64
N GLU A 158 -21.27 -21.04 -7.40
CA GLU A 158 -22.08 -19.85 -7.09
C GLU A 158 -21.29 -18.63 -6.58
N GLY A 159 -19.96 -18.73 -6.47
CA GLY A 159 -19.09 -17.66 -5.99
C GLY A 159 -18.72 -17.77 -4.51
N PHE A 160 -17.71 -17.02 -4.07
CA PHE A 160 -17.08 -17.17 -2.76
C PHE A 160 -18.06 -17.11 -1.59
N LEU A 161 -18.85 -16.02 -1.48
CA LEU A 161 -19.76 -15.83 -0.34
C LEU A 161 -20.88 -16.87 -0.34
N ALA A 162 -21.42 -17.24 -1.50
CA ALA A 162 -22.42 -18.29 -1.64
C ALA A 162 -21.86 -19.65 -1.19
N SER A 163 -20.63 -19.97 -1.58
CA SER A 163 -19.96 -21.19 -1.13
C SER A 163 -19.73 -21.21 0.38
N ILE A 164 -19.37 -20.08 1.00
CA ILE A 164 -19.26 -19.97 2.47
C ILE A 164 -20.61 -20.17 3.16
N LYS A 165 -21.68 -19.57 2.62
CA LYS A 165 -23.04 -19.75 3.13
C LYS A 165 -23.50 -21.20 3.08
N GLU A 166 -23.23 -21.89 1.98
CA GLU A 166 -23.61 -23.30 1.82
C GLU A 166 -22.82 -24.21 2.76
N ILE A 167 -21.52 -23.96 2.95
CA ILE A 167 -20.71 -24.70 3.93
C ILE A 167 -21.23 -24.46 5.35
N GLU A 168 -21.50 -23.21 5.72
CA GLU A 168 -22.01 -22.87 7.06
C GLU A 168 -23.39 -23.49 7.35
N LYS A 169 -24.21 -23.70 6.31
CA LYS A 169 -25.51 -24.35 6.42
C LYS A 169 -25.40 -25.86 6.66
N ASN A 170 -24.44 -26.52 6.02
CA ASN A 170 -24.33 -27.99 5.99
C ASN A 170 -23.21 -28.57 6.88
N SER A 171 -22.42 -27.73 7.54
CA SER A 171 -21.31 -28.17 8.39
C SER A 171 -21.72 -28.31 9.86
N PHE A 172 -21.13 -29.32 10.53
CA PHE A 172 -21.24 -29.48 11.99
C PHE A 172 -20.44 -28.41 12.76
N THR A 173 -19.43 -27.82 12.11
CA THR A 173 -18.60 -26.73 12.64
C THR A 173 -18.94 -25.41 11.98
N SER A 174 -18.92 -24.32 12.74
CA SER A 174 -19.24 -22.97 12.27
C SER A 174 -17.97 -22.14 12.03
N PHE A 175 -18.00 -21.25 11.03
CA PHE A 175 -16.98 -20.22 10.83
C PHE A 175 -17.04 -19.12 11.91
N PHE A 176 -18.22 -18.94 12.52
CA PHE A 176 -18.50 -17.94 13.54
C PHE A 176 -18.56 -18.58 14.93
N LYS A 177 -18.14 -17.84 15.95
CA LYS A 177 -18.27 -18.24 17.36
C LYS A 177 -19.67 -17.95 17.90
N GLY A 178 -20.27 -16.85 17.47
CA GLY A 178 -21.58 -16.36 17.88
C GLY A 178 -22.70 -16.63 16.87
N LYS A 179 -23.94 -16.46 17.33
CA LYS A 179 -25.13 -16.69 16.49
C LYS A 179 -25.47 -15.53 15.56
N ARG A 180 -25.09 -14.28 15.91
CA ARG A 180 -25.52 -13.08 15.19
C ARG A 180 -24.95 -13.04 13.78
N ALA A 181 -23.62 -13.07 13.63
CA ALA A 181 -22.96 -13.06 12.32
C ALA A 181 -23.39 -14.25 11.46
N ARG A 182 -23.46 -15.44 12.06
CA ARG A 182 -24.00 -16.64 11.41
C ARG A 182 -25.41 -16.44 10.86
N ASN A 183 -26.32 -15.91 11.66
CA ASN A 183 -27.71 -15.67 11.24
C ASN A 183 -27.80 -14.58 10.16
N LEU A 184 -26.94 -13.55 10.19
CA LEU A 184 -26.87 -12.53 9.15
C LEU A 184 -26.47 -13.16 7.80
N LEU A 185 -25.44 -14.03 7.79
CA LEU A 185 -25.02 -14.75 6.59
C LEU A 185 -26.13 -15.68 6.05
N LEU A 186 -26.67 -16.56 6.91
CA LEU A 186 -27.65 -17.56 6.51
C LEU A 186 -28.99 -16.93 6.09
N GLY A 187 -29.41 -15.88 6.80
CA GLY A 187 -30.62 -15.13 6.50
C GLY A 187 -30.53 -14.26 5.24
N GLY A 188 -29.32 -14.03 4.71
CA GLY A 188 -29.10 -13.16 3.55
C GLY A 188 -29.15 -11.65 3.85
N ASN A 189 -29.27 -11.28 5.13
CA ASN A 189 -29.27 -9.89 5.60
C ASN A 189 -27.83 -9.40 5.78
N CYS A 190 -27.05 -9.43 4.70
CA CYS A 190 -25.61 -9.17 4.72
C CYS A 190 -25.18 -8.08 3.73
N LYS A 191 -26.09 -7.14 3.41
CA LYS A 191 -25.72 -5.94 2.65
C LYS A 191 -24.64 -5.17 3.40
N VAL A 192 -23.65 -4.65 2.67
CA VAL A 192 -22.52 -3.94 3.28
C VAL A 192 -23.00 -2.77 4.13
N GLU A 193 -24.00 -2.02 3.67
CA GLU A 193 -24.65 -0.92 4.41
C GLU A 193 -25.18 -1.36 5.79
N ASP A 194 -25.90 -2.49 5.84
CA ASP A 194 -26.48 -3.00 7.09
C ASP A 194 -25.39 -3.46 8.07
N LEU A 195 -24.33 -4.08 7.56
CA LEU A 195 -23.18 -4.51 8.37
C LEU A 195 -22.38 -3.31 8.88
N LEU A 196 -22.15 -2.29 8.05
CA LEU A 196 -21.49 -1.05 8.44
C LEU A 196 -22.34 -0.24 9.42
N LYS A 197 -23.67 -0.29 9.33
CA LYS A 197 -24.53 0.30 10.36
C LYS A 197 -24.34 -0.33 11.73
N ILE A 198 -24.03 -1.63 11.78
CA ILE A 198 -23.72 -2.33 13.01
C ILE A 198 -22.33 -1.93 13.54
N VAL A 199 -21.30 -1.98 12.69
CA VAL A 199 -19.90 -1.79 13.10
C VAL A 199 -19.52 -0.31 13.26
N VAL A 200 -19.98 0.53 12.34
CA VAL A 200 -19.60 1.94 12.21
C VAL A 200 -20.68 2.88 12.72
N GLY A 201 -21.95 2.60 12.40
CA GLY A 201 -23.11 3.38 12.81
C GLY A 201 -23.34 4.62 11.95
N ASP A 202 -22.36 5.53 11.90
CA ASP A 202 -22.41 6.76 11.10
C ASP A 202 -22.08 6.49 9.63
N GLU A 203 -23.07 6.64 8.76
CA GLU A 203 -22.99 6.43 7.30
C GLU A 203 -21.87 7.24 6.64
N SER A 204 -21.60 8.44 7.17
CA SER A 204 -20.60 9.33 6.59
C SER A 204 -19.15 8.85 6.78
N LEU A 205 -18.96 7.79 7.56
CA LEU A 205 -17.68 7.15 7.84
C LEU A 205 -17.53 5.79 7.12
N TYR A 206 -18.55 5.31 6.43
CA TYR A 206 -18.58 3.98 5.81
C TYR A 206 -17.46 3.81 4.77
N LYS A 207 -17.31 4.79 3.88
CA LYS A 207 -16.21 4.81 2.90
C LYS A 207 -14.84 4.69 3.56
N GLN A 208 -14.55 5.54 4.55
CA GLN A 208 -13.29 5.51 5.29
C GLN A 208 -13.08 4.15 5.97
N TYR A 209 -14.13 3.56 6.57
CA TYR A 209 -14.00 2.28 7.25
C TYR A 209 -13.68 1.13 6.30
N LEU A 210 -14.29 1.10 5.11
CA LEU A 210 -13.98 0.11 4.08
C LEU A 210 -12.54 0.25 3.56
N PHE A 211 -12.06 1.49 3.37
CA PHE A 211 -10.65 1.73 3.06
C PHE A 211 -9.72 1.28 4.18
N ASP A 212 -10.02 1.63 5.43
CA ASP A 212 -9.25 1.16 6.58
C ASP A 212 -9.18 -0.37 6.64
N GLN A 213 -10.29 -1.05 6.37
CA GLN A 213 -10.39 -2.52 6.41
C GLN A 213 -9.55 -3.15 5.29
N GLN A 214 -9.79 -2.76 4.03
CA GLN A 214 -9.15 -3.43 2.90
C GLN A 214 -7.66 -3.08 2.78
N PHE A 215 -7.23 -1.88 3.19
CA PHE A 215 -5.80 -1.52 3.22
C PHE A 215 -5.03 -2.12 4.40
N ALA A 216 -5.71 -2.63 5.43
CA ALA A 216 -5.04 -3.42 6.48
C ALA A 216 -4.42 -4.72 5.92
N HIS A 217 -4.89 -5.18 4.76
CA HIS A 217 -4.36 -6.33 4.04
C HIS A 217 -4.35 -6.12 2.51
N GLN A 218 -3.83 -4.96 2.08
CA GLN A 218 -3.83 -4.52 0.67
C GLN A 218 -3.35 -5.55 -0.36
N GLY A 219 -2.46 -6.49 0.02
CA GLY A 219 -2.01 -7.58 -0.86
C GLY A 219 -3.11 -8.61 -1.15
N TRP A 220 -3.88 -9.02 -0.12
CA TRP A 220 -5.02 -9.92 -0.29
C TRP A 220 -6.16 -9.24 -1.05
N SER A 221 -6.47 -8.00 -0.67
CA SER A 221 -7.47 -7.19 -1.36
C SER A 221 -7.12 -6.99 -2.85
N GLY A 222 -5.88 -6.59 -3.16
CA GLY A 222 -5.43 -6.42 -4.54
C GLY A 222 -5.43 -7.73 -5.35
N MET A 223 -5.06 -8.85 -4.73
CA MET A 223 -5.15 -10.16 -5.37
C MET A 223 -6.60 -10.55 -5.68
N VAL A 224 -7.53 -10.39 -4.72
CA VAL A 224 -8.95 -10.67 -4.94
C VAL A 224 -9.53 -9.77 -6.04
N SER A 225 -9.19 -8.48 -6.04
CA SER A 225 -9.59 -7.55 -7.11
C SER A 225 -9.09 -8.00 -8.48
N THR A 226 -7.86 -8.49 -8.55
CA THR A 226 -7.26 -8.95 -9.82
C THR A 226 -7.92 -10.23 -10.31
N ILE A 227 -8.23 -11.17 -9.42
CA ILE A 227 -8.93 -12.43 -9.73
C ILE A 227 -10.38 -12.15 -10.14
N GLU A 228 -11.06 -11.20 -9.50
CA GLU A 228 -12.42 -10.79 -9.84
C GLU A 228 -12.51 -10.32 -11.29
N ASP A 229 -11.58 -9.46 -11.72
CA ASP A 229 -11.57 -8.90 -13.07
C ASP A 229 -11.00 -9.89 -14.11
N HIS A 230 -10.08 -10.77 -13.70
CA HIS A 230 -9.39 -11.74 -14.57
C HIS A 230 -9.37 -13.16 -13.99
N PRO A 231 -10.52 -13.84 -13.85
CA PRO A 231 -10.60 -15.18 -13.25
C PRO A 231 -9.79 -16.23 -14.02
N GLN A 232 -9.57 -16.01 -15.33
CA GLN A 232 -8.74 -16.84 -16.21
C GLN A 232 -7.24 -16.82 -15.87
N SER A 233 -6.79 -15.91 -15.01
CA SER A 233 -5.41 -15.90 -14.51
C SER A 233 -5.09 -17.15 -13.67
N LEU A 234 -6.12 -17.72 -13.03
CA LEU A 234 -6.06 -18.95 -12.25
C LEU A 234 -6.09 -20.20 -13.15
N LEU A 235 -5.33 -21.22 -12.80
CA LEU A 235 -5.40 -22.54 -13.47
C LEU A 235 -6.75 -23.20 -13.20
N ASN A 236 -7.19 -23.16 -11.94
CA ASN A 236 -8.53 -23.51 -11.52
C ASN A 236 -9.30 -22.20 -11.26
N GLN A 237 -10.13 -21.81 -12.22
CA GLN A 237 -10.89 -20.56 -12.15
C GLN A 237 -11.78 -20.53 -10.91
N LYS A 238 -11.73 -19.40 -10.20
CA LYS A 238 -12.53 -19.14 -8.99
C LYS A 238 -13.32 -17.86 -9.18
N LYS A 239 -14.56 -17.85 -8.67
CA LYS A 239 -15.42 -16.67 -8.66
C LYS A 239 -15.39 -16.04 -7.27
N ILE A 240 -14.72 -14.91 -7.15
CA ILE A 240 -14.68 -14.12 -5.92
C ILE A 240 -14.73 -12.65 -6.29
N SER A 241 -15.35 -11.84 -5.45
CA SER A 241 -15.37 -10.39 -5.59
C SER A 241 -14.83 -9.70 -4.34
N ILE A 242 -14.38 -8.45 -4.49
CA ILE A 242 -14.07 -7.56 -3.36
C ILE A 242 -15.28 -7.39 -2.45
N HIS A 243 -16.49 -7.35 -3.02
CA HIS A 243 -17.73 -7.35 -2.26
C HIS A 243 -17.82 -8.56 -1.33
N ASP A 244 -17.59 -9.78 -1.84
CA ASP A 244 -17.65 -11.01 -1.04
C ASP A 244 -16.62 -11.00 0.11
N LEU A 245 -15.42 -10.48 -0.17
CA LEU A 245 -14.36 -10.33 0.82
C LEU A 245 -14.77 -9.39 1.95
N ILE A 246 -15.25 -8.19 1.60
CA ILE A 246 -15.71 -7.17 2.56
C ILE A 246 -16.86 -7.70 3.42
N VAL A 247 -17.85 -8.35 2.81
CA VAL A 247 -19.00 -8.89 3.55
C VAL A 247 -18.56 -9.94 4.56
N LEU A 248 -17.72 -10.89 4.14
CA LEU A 248 -17.22 -11.92 5.05
C LEU A 248 -16.38 -11.32 6.18
N GLU A 249 -15.52 -10.37 5.87
CA GLU A 249 -14.66 -9.72 6.86
C GLU A 249 -15.48 -8.91 7.88
N LEU A 250 -16.47 -8.12 7.44
CA LEU A 250 -17.40 -7.42 8.33
C LEU A 250 -18.17 -8.39 9.24
N LEU A 251 -18.60 -9.55 8.73
CA LEU A 251 -19.26 -10.57 9.54
C LEU A 251 -18.31 -11.15 10.59
N LEU A 252 -17.05 -11.42 10.25
CA LEU A 252 -16.03 -11.90 11.19
C LEU A 252 -15.67 -10.84 12.25
N GLU A 253 -15.67 -9.55 11.88
CA GLU A 253 -15.50 -8.45 12.83
C GLU A 253 -16.65 -8.36 13.82
N ILE A 254 -17.90 -8.41 13.34
CA ILE A 254 -19.09 -8.43 14.20
C ILE A 254 -19.04 -9.63 15.15
N ASP A 255 -18.69 -10.82 14.65
CA ASP A 255 -18.56 -12.03 15.46
C ASP A 255 -17.48 -11.90 16.54
N THR A 256 -16.34 -11.30 16.18
CA THR A 256 -15.23 -11.05 17.10
C THR A 256 -15.64 -10.06 18.19
N LEU A 257 -16.29 -8.96 17.83
CA LEU A 257 -16.79 -7.96 18.78
C LEU A 257 -17.85 -8.55 19.71
N ASP A 258 -18.82 -9.30 19.15
CA ASP A 258 -19.85 -9.99 19.93
C ASP A 258 -19.24 -11.03 20.89
N SER A 259 -18.20 -11.74 20.46
CA SER A 259 -17.51 -12.74 21.30
C SER A 259 -16.76 -12.11 22.47
N GLN A 260 -16.17 -10.93 22.27
CA GLN A 260 -15.37 -10.25 23.29
C GLN A 260 -16.21 -9.43 24.27
N PHE A 261 -17.24 -8.75 23.77
CA PHE A 261 -18.00 -7.76 24.56
C PHE A 261 -19.49 -8.10 24.69
N GLY A 262 -19.94 -9.23 24.15
CA GLY A 262 -21.37 -9.48 23.94
C GLY A 262 -21.95 -8.48 22.93
N GLN A 263 -23.27 -8.35 22.85
CA GLN A 263 -23.91 -7.35 21.97
C GLN A 263 -23.98 -5.94 22.61
N LYS A 264 -23.09 -5.63 23.56
CA LYS A 264 -23.10 -4.38 24.35
C LYS A 264 -22.05 -3.36 23.90
N TRP A 265 -21.27 -3.66 22.88
CA TRP A 265 -20.33 -2.70 22.29
C TRP A 265 -21.07 -1.66 21.45
N LEU A 266 -20.48 -0.47 21.34
CA LEU A 266 -21.02 0.64 20.57
C LEU A 266 -20.27 0.79 19.24
N PRO A 267 -20.96 1.17 18.15
CA PRO A 267 -20.34 1.36 16.84
C PRO A 267 -19.19 2.37 16.88
N VAL A 268 -18.18 2.21 16.03
CA VAL A 268 -16.93 2.99 16.08
C VAL A 268 -17.18 4.49 15.99
N GLY A 269 -18.14 4.92 15.17
CA GLY A 269 -18.48 6.33 14.98
C GLY A 269 -18.93 7.02 16.26
N SER A 270 -19.63 6.30 17.15
CA SER A 270 -20.11 6.83 18.43
C SER A 270 -19.01 7.09 19.46
N LYS A 271 -17.80 6.54 19.25
CA LYS A 271 -16.64 6.65 20.16
C LYS A 271 -15.60 7.66 19.68
N LEU A 272 -15.83 8.30 18.54
CA LEU A 272 -14.93 9.32 18.01
C LEU A 272 -15.04 10.62 18.84
N LYS A 273 -13.89 11.18 19.21
CA LYS A 273 -13.81 12.49 19.89
C LYS A 273 -14.04 13.68 18.94
N GLY A 274 -14.04 13.43 17.64
CA GLY A 274 -14.18 14.41 16.57
C GLY A 274 -14.14 13.70 15.22
N ARG A 275 -14.60 14.38 14.18
CA ARG A 275 -14.66 13.80 12.83
C ARG A 275 -13.28 13.88 12.17
N PRO A 276 -12.75 12.77 11.61
CA PRO A 276 -11.52 12.84 10.84
C PRO A 276 -11.72 13.68 9.57
N ALA A 277 -10.62 14.22 9.04
CA ALA A 277 -10.63 14.80 7.70
C ALA A 277 -11.06 13.73 6.67
N GLY A 278 -11.65 14.16 5.56
CA GLY A 278 -12.03 13.25 4.49
C GLY A 278 -10.80 12.50 3.97
N LEU A 279 -11.00 11.24 3.58
CA LEU A 279 -9.91 10.34 3.21
C LEU A 279 -8.99 10.94 2.14
N PHE A 280 -9.61 11.52 1.11
CA PHE A 280 -8.95 12.10 -0.06
C PHE A 280 -9.03 13.63 -0.10
N ASP A 281 -9.32 14.29 1.02
CA ASP A 281 -9.26 15.76 1.11
C ASP A 281 -7.86 16.27 0.76
N GLU A 282 -7.75 17.51 0.31
CA GLU A 282 -6.45 18.11 -0.04
C GLU A 282 -5.41 17.93 1.09
N VAL A 283 -4.18 17.58 0.69
CA VAL A 283 -3.06 17.42 1.61
C VAL A 283 -2.19 18.68 1.51
N PRO A 284 -2.31 19.62 2.46
CA PRO A 284 -1.55 20.86 2.41
C PRO A 284 -0.06 20.57 2.52
N GLN A 285 0.74 21.33 1.78
CA GLN A 285 2.19 21.24 1.87
C GLN A 285 2.67 21.86 3.18
N THR A 286 3.54 21.14 3.89
CA THR A 286 4.21 21.62 5.10
C THR A 286 5.63 22.08 4.79
N GLU A 287 6.23 22.83 5.72
CA GLU A 287 7.64 23.23 5.59
C GLU A 287 8.58 22.01 5.53
N LEU A 288 8.23 20.91 6.22
CA LEU A 288 9.01 19.67 6.14
C LEU A 288 8.96 19.09 4.72
N ASP A 289 7.79 19.08 4.08
CA ASP A 289 7.66 18.59 2.70
C ASP A 289 8.51 19.43 1.73
N GLU A 290 8.56 20.75 1.93
CA GLU A 290 9.43 21.63 1.15
C GLU A 290 10.91 21.29 1.35
N VAL A 291 11.33 21.10 2.61
CA VAL A 291 12.70 20.70 2.95
C VAL A 291 13.06 19.34 2.34
N LEU A 292 12.17 18.34 2.43
CA LEU A 292 12.38 17.03 1.81
C LEU A 292 12.46 17.13 0.29
N SER A 293 11.65 17.99 -0.34
CA SER A 293 11.74 18.22 -1.79
C SER A 293 13.07 18.87 -2.21
N ILE A 294 13.62 19.78 -1.41
CA ILE A 294 14.93 20.38 -1.64
C ILE A 294 16.01 19.33 -1.51
N TRP A 295 15.95 18.49 -0.47
CA TRP A 295 16.91 17.42 -0.25
C TRP A 295 16.88 16.36 -1.35
N GLN A 296 15.70 15.93 -1.78
CA GLN A 296 15.55 14.94 -2.84
C GLN A 296 16.14 15.47 -4.16
N ASP A 297 15.80 16.70 -4.57
CA ASP A 297 16.39 17.29 -5.77
C ASP A 297 17.91 17.44 -5.64
N ALA A 298 18.40 17.93 -4.49
CA ALA A 298 19.83 18.08 -4.28
C ALA A 298 20.57 16.73 -4.31
N PHE A 299 19.93 15.67 -3.81
CA PHE A 299 20.42 14.30 -3.90
C PHE A 299 20.47 13.85 -5.36
N GLU A 300 19.36 13.89 -6.09
CA GLU A 300 19.29 13.45 -7.48
C GLU A 300 20.30 14.20 -8.37
N TRP A 301 20.35 15.53 -8.29
CA TRP A 301 21.30 16.34 -9.04
C TRP A 301 22.77 16.15 -8.62
N SER A 302 23.02 15.71 -7.38
CA SER A 302 24.38 15.36 -6.98
C SER A 302 24.92 14.13 -7.71
N TYR A 303 24.06 13.16 -8.05
CA TYR A 303 24.44 11.98 -8.85
C TYR A 303 24.32 12.21 -10.35
N TYR A 304 23.29 12.92 -10.79
CA TYR A 304 23.04 13.15 -12.20
C TYR A 304 24.24 13.81 -12.89
N ASP A 305 24.79 14.86 -12.28
CA ASP A 305 26.00 15.53 -12.80
C ASP A 305 27.22 14.60 -12.81
N GLN A 306 27.36 13.68 -11.84
CA GLN A 306 28.47 12.73 -11.82
C GLN A 306 28.38 11.74 -12.96
N VAL A 307 27.17 11.21 -13.21
CA VAL A 307 26.91 10.26 -14.30
C VAL A 307 27.11 10.95 -15.65
N LEU A 308 26.52 12.15 -15.85
CA LEU A 308 26.71 12.90 -17.09
C LEU A 308 28.17 13.29 -17.31
N ALA A 309 28.87 13.77 -16.27
CA ALA A 309 30.29 14.08 -16.36
C ALA A 309 31.09 12.82 -16.74
N ALA A 310 30.77 11.65 -16.17
CA ALA A 310 31.43 10.40 -16.54
C ALA A 310 31.18 10.01 -18.00
N ILE A 311 29.96 10.19 -18.51
CA ILE A 311 29.62 9.95 -19.93
C ILE A 311 30.33 10.96 -20.85
N GLN A 312 30.41 12.23 -20.47
CA GLN A 312 31.10 13.26 -21.27
C GLN A 312 32.62 13.11 -21.25
N LEU A 313 33.19 12.66 -20.12
CA LEU A 313 34.62 12.41 -19.96
C LEU A 313 35.06 11.05 -20.49
N GLN A 314 34.12 10.17 -20.87
CA GLN A 314 34.35 9.12 -21.86
C GLN A 314 34.62 9.81 -23.20
N GLY A 315 35.82 10.40 -23.33
CA GLY A 315 36.37 10.76 -24.63
C GLY A 315 36.41 9.55 -25.56
N GLU A 316 36.61 9.78 -26.86
CA GLU A 316 36.81 8.72 -27.84
C GLU A 316 37.68 7.62 -27.22
N ILE A 317 37.09 6.44 -27.01
CA ILE A 317 37.78 5.30 -26.42
C ILE A 317 38.98 5.06 -27.31
N ASP A 318 40.19 5.33 -26.81
CA ASP A 318 41.42 4.93 -27.49
C ASP A 318 41.22 3.48 -27.93
N PRO A 319 41.41 3.13 -29.21
CA PRO A 319 41.09 1.81 -29.71
C PRO A 319 41.84 0.78 -28.87
N VAL A 320 41.10 0.15 -27.95
CA VAL A 320 41.67 -0.86 -27.06
C VAL A 320 42.15 -1.95 -28.01
N PRO A 321 43.46 -2.27 -28.03
CA PRO A 321 43.97 -3.31 -28.91
C PRO A 321 43.14 -4.57 -28.68
N PRO A 322 42.76 -5.32 -29.74
CA PRO A 322 41.81 -6.41 -29.65
C PRO A 322 42.27 -7.41 -28.59
N SER A 323 41.73 -7.27 -27.39
CA SER A 323 41.90 -8.19 -26.29
C SER A 323 40.99 -9.35 -26.59
N HIS A 324 41.55 -10.55 -26.71
CA HIS A 324 40.80 -11.77 -26.93
C HIS A 324 39.93 -12.04 -25.70
N LYS A 325 38.72 -11.46 -25.68
CA LYS A 325 37.72 -11.74 -24.64
C LYS A 325 37.20 -13.15 -24.92
N SER A 326 37.26 -14.02 -23.91
CA SER A 326 36.67 -15.36 -24.02
C SER A 326 35.15 -15.32 -24.05
N PHE A 327 34.53 -14.26 -23.50
CA PHE A 327 33.08 -14.00 -23.56
C PHE A 327 32.76 -12.56 -23.09
N GLN A 328 31.55 -12.09 -23.39
CA GLN A 328 30.94 -10.86 -22.87
C GLN A 328 29.54 -11.18 -22.37
N VAL A 329 29.13 -10.58 -21.25
CA VAL A 329 27.79 -10.79 -20.66
C VAL A 329 27.11 -9.45 -20.45
N VAL A 330 25.87 -9.32 -20.90
CA VAL A 330 24.98 -8.20 -20.61
C VAL A 330 23.85 -8.72 -19.73
N ILE A 331 23.65 -8.09 -18.58
CA ILE A 331 22.66 -8.48 -17.57
C ILE A 331 21.85 -7.27 -17.12
N CYS A 332 20.59 -7.52 -16.74
CA CYS A 332 19.79 -6.51 -16.07
C CYS A 332 20.34 -6.23 -14.65
N ILE A 333 20.01 -5.06 -14.10
CA ILE A 333 20.34 -4.70 -12.71
C ILE A 333 19.45 -5.41 -11.66
N ASP A 334 18.58 -6.31 -12.11
CA ASP A 334 17.63 -7.06 -11.31
C ASP A 334 18.31 -7.93 -10.23
N ASP A 335 17.67 -8.05 -9.06
CA ASP A 335 18.25 -8.77 -7.91
C ASP A 335 18.38 -10.28 -8.15
N ARG A 336 17.61 -10.87 -9.08
CA ARG A 336 17.74 -12.28 -9.47
C ARG A 336 19.03 -12.56 -10.22
N GLU A 337 19.43 -11.64 -11.10
CA GLU A 337 20.69 -11.73 -11.86
C GLU A 337 21.91 -11.42 -11.00
N ARG A 338 21.71 -10.84 -9.81
CA ARG A 338 22.77 -10.38 -8.92
C ARG A 338 23.67 -11.51 -8.41
N SER A 339 23.11 -12.69 -8.17
CA SER A 339 23.88 -13.86 -7.71
C SER A 339 24.87 -14.31 -8.80
N PHE A 340 24.37 -14.45 -10.03
CA PHE A 340 25.15 -14.80 -11.21
C PHE A 340 26.18 -13.72 -11.56
N ARG A 341 25.77 -12.44 -11.55
CA ARG A 341 26.66 -11.28 -11.72
C ARG A 341 27.83 -11.31 -10.74
N ARG A 342 27.55 -11.43 -9.44
CA ARG A 342 28.58 -11.44 -8.39
C ARG A 342 29.50 -12.63 -8.52
N TYR A 343 28.98 -13.78 -8.95
CA TYR A 343 29.79 -14.95 -9.24
C TYR A 343 30.77 -14.68 -10.39
N LEU A 344 30.31 -14.11 -11.50
CA LEU A 344 31.18 -13.72 -12.62
C LEU A 344 32.20 -12.65 -12.20
N GLU A 345 31.78 -11.61 -11.47
CA GLU A 345 32.66 -10.55 -11.00
C GLU A 345 33.77 -11.02 -10.06
N ARG A 346 33.54 -12.12 -9.31
CA ARG A 346 34.53 -12.71 -8.39
C ARG A 346 35.49 -13.67 -9.10
N ASN A 347 34.99 -14.44 -10.06
CA ASN A 347 35.73 -15.57 -10.63
C ASN A 347 36.37 -15.29 -11.99
N VAL A 348 36.11 -14.13 -12.60
CA VAL A 348 36.60 -13.77 -13.93
C VAL A 348 37.47 -12.51 -13.83
N HIS A 349 38.73 -12.60 -14.27
CA HIS A 349 39.65 -11.46 -14.28
C HIS A 349 39.11 -10.33 -15.19
N LYS A 350 38.90 -9.15 -14.59
CA LYS A 350 38.20 -8.03 -15.23
C LYS A 350 39.08 -7.27 -16.24
N THR A 351 38.47 -6.93 -17.36
CA THR A 351 38.61 -5.57 -17.93
C THR A 351 37.19 -5.01 -17.98
N SER A 352 36.77 -4.35 -16.91
CA SER A 352 35.45 -3.71 -16.82
C SER A 352 35.49 -2.38 -17.55
N ILE A 353 34.73 -2.27 -18.65
CA ILE A 353 34.25 -0.98 -19.14
C ILE A 353 32.89 -0.79 -18.44
N GLY A 354 32.80 0.28 -17.66
CA GLY A 354 31.60 0.68 -16.93
C GLY A 354 30.56 1.31 -17.84
#